data_AF-A0A2T0R4Z5-F1
#
_entry.id   AF-A0A2T0R4Z5-F1
#
_cell.length_a   1.000
_cell.length_b   1.000
_cell.length_c   1.000
_cell.angle_alpha   90.00
_cell.angle_beta   90.00
_cell.angle_gamma   90.00
#
_symmetry.space_group_name_H-M   'P 1'
#
loop_
_entity.id
_entity.type
_entity.pdbx_description
1 polymer ?
#
loop_
_entity_poly.entity_id
_entity_poly.type
_entity_poly.pdbx_seq_one_letter_code
_entity_poly.pdbx_strand_id
1 'polypeptide(L)' 'MTDDGLLGRAELERAFSALGDRLARRGLVADLFIVGGAAMALAYDAKRVTRDVDATFVPHGVVLEEARNVARAIA' A
#
# COMPACT_ATOMS: atom_id res chain seq x y z
N MET A 1 23.17 -4.79 -7.93
CA MET A 1 22.39 -4.77 -6.68
C MET A 1 20.95 -4.71 -7.13
N THR A 2 20.18 -5.78 -6.89
CA THR A 2 18.74 -5.80 -7.12
C THR A 2 18.11 -4.60 -6.41
N ASP A 3 17.20 -3.89 -7.08
CA ASP A 3 16.37 -2.88 -6.43
C ASP A 3 15.67 -3.58 -5.24
N ASP A 4 16.02 -3.23 -4.00
CA ASP A 4 15.82 -4.10 -2.82
C ASP A 4 14.35 -4.29 -2.39
N GLY A 5 13.38 -3.90 -3.23
CA GLY A 5 11.95 -4.00 -2.94
C GLY A 5 11.56 -3.20 -1.69
N LEU A 6 12.35 -2.18 -1.35
CA LEU A 6 12.16 -1.35 -0.17
C LEU A 6 11.21 -0.19 -0.49
N LEU A 7 10.16 -0.09 0.30
CA LEU A 7 9.13 0.93 0.24
C LEU A 7 9.42 1.98 1.31
N GLY A 8 9.80 3.18 0.88
CA GLY A 8 9.79 4.37 1.72
C GLY A 8 8.42 5.05 1.69
N ARG A 9 8.32 6.19 2.36
CA ARG A 9 7.07 6.95 2.45
C ARG A 9 6.50 7.30 1.06
N ALA A 10 7.34 7.76 0.14
CA ALA A 10 6.89 8.17 -1.18
C ALA A 10 6.38 6.97 -2.01
N GLU A 11 7.03 5.81 -1.91
CA GLU A 11 6.59 4.57 -2.55
C GLU A 11 5.24 4.11 -2.00
N LEU A 12 5.08 4.14 -0.66
CA LEU A 12 3.83 3.80 0.01
C LEU A 12 2.68 4.75 -0.41
N GLU A 13 2.91 6.06 -0.41
CA GLU A 13 1.91 7.05 -0.84
C GLU A 13 1.48 6.84 -2.30
N ARG A 14 2.43 6.52 -3.19
CA ARG A 14 2.13 6.17 -4.60
C ARG A 14 1.31 4.89 -4.70
N ALA A 15 1.67 3.85 -3.94
CA ALA A 15 0.94 2.59 -3.93
C ALA A 15 -0.49 2.75 -3.40
N PHE A 16 -0.70 3.49 -2.31
CA PHE A 16 -2.03 3.75 -1.77
C PHE A 16 -2.87 4.64 -2.70
N SER A 17 -2.26 5.62 -3.38
CA SER A 17 -2.98 6.43 -4.38
C SER A 17 -3.44 5.56 -5.56
N ALA A 18 -2.55 4.69 -6.07
CA ALA A 18 -2.91 3.76 -7.14
C ALA A 18 -4.01 2.78 -6.71
N LEU A 19 -3.99 2.30 -5.46
CA LEU A 19 -5.07 1.48 -4.91
C LEU A 19 -6.39 2.25 -4.87
N GLY A 20 -6.36 3.49 -4.37
CA GLY A 20 -7.51 4.39 -4.32
C GLY A 20 -8.13 4.61 -5.70
N ASP A 21 -7.32 4.92 -6.71
CA ASP A 21 -7.78 5.12 -8.08
C ASP A 21 -8.45 3.87 -8.67
N ARG A 22 -7.91 2.69 -8.37
CA ARG A 22 -8.46 1.41 -8.84
C ARG A 22 -9.80 1.10 -8.19
N LEU A 23 -9.93 1.34 -6.89
CA LEU A 23 -11.19 1.17 -6.16
C LEU A 23 -12.23 2.22 -6.59
N ALA A 24 -11.82 3.47 -6.77
CA ALA A 24 -12.69 4.56 -7.22
C ALA A 24 -13.31 4.29 -8.59
N ARG A 25 -12.55 3.72 -9.54
CA ARG A 25 -13.08 3.27 -10.84
C ARG A 25 -14.17 2.21 -10.73
N ARG A 26 -14.22 1.49 -9.62
CA ARG A 26 -15.24 0.47 -9.30
C ARG A 26 -16.35 1.03 -8.40
N GLY A 27 -16.34 2.32 -8.08
CA GLY A 27 -17.31 2.96 -7.18
C GLY A 27 -17.16 2.53 -5.72
N LEU A 28 -15.96 2.11 -5.31
CA LEU A 28 -15.70 1.58 -3.97
C LEU A 28 -14.82 2.52 -3.15
N VAL A 29 -15.13 2.60 -1.86
CA VAL A 29 -14.30 3.21 -0.82
C VAL A 29 -13.88 2.09 0.13
N ALA A 30 -12.63 2.14 0.58
CA ALA A 30 -12.09 1.17 1.51
C ALA A 30 -11.49 1.84 2.74
N ASP A 31 -11.72 1.24 3.89
CA ASP A 31 -11.09 1.62 5.15
C ASP A 31 -9.94 0.65 5.41
N LEU A 32 -8.75 1.21 5.58
CA LEU A 32 -7.50 0.46 5.81
C LEU A 32 -6.94 0.85 7.17
N PHE A 33 -6.65 -0.15 8.00
CA PHE A 33 -5.89 0.00 9.23
C PHE A 33 -4.51 -0.63 9.04
N ILE A 34 -3.52 0.22 8.78
CA ILE A 34 -2.13 -0.15 8.50
C ILE A 34 -1.37 -0.37 9.81
N VAL A 35 -0.56 -1.42 9.86
CA VAL A 35 0.29 -1.74 11.01
C VAL A 35 1.73 -2.00 10.57
N GLY A 36 2.62 -2.21 11.55
CA GLY A 36 3.98 -2.66 11.29
C GLY A 36 4.87 -1.62 10.61
N GLY A 37 5.79 -2.10 9.76
CA GLY A 37 6.83 -1.28 9.13
C GLY A 37 6.27 -0.16 8.27
N ALA A 38 5.19 -0.43 7.52
CA ALA A 38 4.52 0.56 6.69
C ALA A 38 3.92 1.71 7.51
N ALA A 39 3.28 1.40 8.64
CA ALA A 39 2.76 2.43 9.55
C ALA A 39 3.89 3.31 10.11
N MET A 40 5.03 2.71 10.48
CA MET A 40 6.20 3.46 10.98
C MET A 40 6.82 4.36 9.90
N ALA A 41 6.89 3.90 8.65
CA ALA A 41 7.41 4.69 7.52
C ALA A 41 6.48 5.85 7.12
N LEU A 42 5.16 5.67 7.25
CA LEU A 42 4.20 6.73 6.96
C LEU A 42 4.13 7.79 8.06
N ALA A 43 4.05 7.36 9.32
CA ALA A 43 3.62 8.22 10.42
C ALA A 43 4.72 8.65 11.39
N TYR A 44 5.83 7.90 11.48
CA TYR A 44 6.83 8.12 12.54
C TYR A 44 8.18 8.61 12.01
N ASP A 45 8.79 7.89 11.06
CA ASP A 45 10.11 8.23 10.52
C ASP A 45 10.14 8.04 9.01
N ALA A 46 10.26 9.15 8.27
CA ALA A 46 10.29 9.15 6.81
C ALA A 46 11.55 8.49 6.22
N LYS A 47 12.60 8.24 7.03
CA LYS A 47 13.77 7.46 6.60
C LYS A 47 13.57 5.96 6.75
N ARG A 48 12.51 5.53 7.45
CA ARG A 48 12.16 4.12 7.59
C ARG A 48 11.69 3.58 6.24
N VAL A 49 12.14 2.38 5.91
CA VAL A 49 11.69 1.62 4.75
C VAL A 49 11.18 0.25 5.20
N THR A 50 10.25 -0.33 4.44
CA THR A 50 9.67 -1.65 4.68
C THR A 50 9.64 -2.47 3.38
N ARG A 51 9.51 -3.78 3.45
CA ARG A 51 9.38 -4.64 2.24
C ARG A 51 7.94 -4.90 1.85
N ASP A 52 7.03 -4.68 2.79
CA ASP A 52 5.63 -5.08 2.70
C ASP A 52 4.73 -4.10 3.44
N VAL A 53 3.42 -4.28 3.23
CA VAL A 53 2.35 -3.57 3.91
C VAL A 53 1.48 -4.59 4.61
N ASP A 54 1.44 -4.51 5.94
CA ASP A 54 0.50 -5.26 6.77
C ASP A 54 -0.70 -4.38 7.09
N ALA A 55 -1.90 -4.88 6.82
CA ALA A 55 -3.13 -4.14 7.08
C ALA A 55 -4.34 -5.05 7.30
N THR A 56 -5.30 -4.57 8.09
CA THR A 56 -6.69 -5.05 8.02
C THR A 56 -7.53 -4.02 7.27
N PHE A 57 -8.52 -4.47 6.51
CA PHE A 57 -9.27 -3.58 5.63
C PHE A 57 -10.66 -4.10 5.29
N VAL A 58 -11.55 -3.17 4.99
CA VAL A 58 -12.90 -3.44 4.52
C VAL A 58 -13.19 -2.58 3.27
N PRO A 59 -13.85 -3.13 2.24
CA PRO A 59 -14.23 -4.53 2.05
C PRO A 59 -13.04 -5.43 1.65
N HIS A 60 -12.92 -6.63 2.23
CA HIS A 60 -11.72 -7.45 2.07
C HIS A 60 -11.41 -7.89 0.63
N GLY A 61 -12.32 -8.62 -0.03
CA GLY A 61 -12.01 -9.33 -1.29
C GLY A 61 -11.50 -8.41 -2.41
N VAL A 62 -12.22 -7.33 -2.68
CA VAL A 62 -11.88 -6.36 -3.74
C VAL A 62 -10.65 -5.51 -3.39
N VAL A 63 -10.46 -5.15 -2.12
CA VAL A 63 -9.26 -4.41 -1.70
C VAL A 63 -8.02 -5.28 -1.86
N LEU A 64 -8.08 -6.54 -1.44
CA LEU A 64 -6.95 -7.47 -1.60
C LEU A 64 -6.64 -7.76 -3.07
N GLU A 65 -7.66 -7.89 -3.92
CA GLU A 65 -7.50 -8.03 -5.37
C GLU A 65 -6.77 -6.82 -5.97
N GLU A 66 -7.25 -5.60 -5.71
CA GLU A 66 -6.64 -4.41 -6.28
C GLU A 66 -5.26 -4.11 -5.68
N ALA A 67 -5.03 -4.40 -4.40
CA ALA A 67 -3.71 -4.27 -3.79
C ALA A 67 -2.68 -5.18 -4.47
N ARG A 68 -3.05 -6.42 -4.83
CA ARG A 68 -2.20 -7.32 -5.63
C ARG A 68 -1.94 -6.78 -7.03
N ASN A 69 -2.95 -6.18 -7.65
CA ASN A 69 -2.79 -5.55 -8.97
C ASN A 69 -1.84 -4.35 -8.92
N VAL A 70 -1.90 -3.54 -7.85
CA VAL A 70 -0.94 -2.46 -7.61
C VAL A 70 0.47 -3.03 -7.44
N ALA A 71 0.64 -4.04 -6.57
CA ALA A 71 1.94 -4.66 -6.34
C ALA A 71 2.60 -5.18 -7.63
N ARG A 72 1.82 -5.79 -8.54
CA ARG A 72 2.31 -6.25 -9.85
C ARG A 72 2.65 -5.12 -10.82
N ALA A 73 2.04 -3.95 -10.67
CA ALA A 73 2.23 -2.81 -11.55
C ALA A 73 3.43 -1.93 -11.15
N ILE A 74 3.90 -2.06 -9.90
CA ILE A 74 5.04 -1.31 -9.35
C ILE A 74 6.30 -2.16 -9.14
N ALA A 75 6.20 -3.48 -9.36
CA ALA A 75 7.33 -4.42 -9.37
C ALA A 75 7.99 -4.46 -10.75
#